data_AF-A0A3D5FUM2-F1
#
_entry.id   AF-A0A3D5FUM2-F1
#
_cell.length_a   1.000
_cell.length_b   1.000
_cell.length_c   1.000
_cell.angle_alpha   90.00
_cell.angle_beta   90.00
_cell.angle_gamma   90.00
#
_symmetry.space_group_name_H-M   'P 1'
#
loop_
_entity.id
_entity.type
_entity.pdbx_description
1 polymer ?
#
loop_
_entity_poly.entity_id
_entity_poly.type
_entity_poly.pdbx_seq_one_letter_code
_entity_poly.pdbx_strand_id
1 'polypeptide(L)'
;RSMTADMHPLCLVRPAALPRGGNIALVSPSRPGDAASISRTVAYLENRGYSVVVHPQASATYHYLAGPDARRADQVMEAFTDPDIHAIICNRGGYGS
;
A
#
# COMPACT_ATOMS: atom_id res chain seq x y z
N ARG A 1 22.80 -28.67 -22.45
CA ARG A 1 21.85 -28.89 -21.34
C ARG A 1 20.83 -27.77 -21.38
N SER A 2 19.67 -28.03 -21.98
CA SER A 2 18.56 -27.07 -22.07
C SER A 2 17.95 -26.92 -20.68
N MET A 3 18.05 -25.74 -20.08
CA MET A 3 17.30 -25.37 -18.88
C MET A 3 15.99 -24.74 -19.36
N THR A 4 15.03 -25.57 -19.73
CA THR A 4 13.64 -25.13 -19.79
C THR A 4 13.23 -24.85 -18.35
N ALA A 5 13.05 -23.58 -18.01
CA ALA A 5 12.42 -23.18 -16.77
C ALA A 5 11.06 -23.88 -16.70
N ASP A 6 10.87 -24.73 -15.69
CA ASP A 6 9.58 -25.33 -15.37
C ASP A 6 8.60 -24.20 -14.99
N MET A 7 7.88 -23.72 -16.00
CA MET A 7 6.77 -22.77 -15.86
C MET A 7 5.61 -23.50 -15.18
N HIS A 8 5.70 -23.65 -13.86
CA HIS A 8 4.55 -23.95 -13.04
C HIS A 8 3.55 -22.80 -13.21
N PRO A 9 2.24 -23.07 -13.39
CA PRO A 9 1.24 -22.00 -13.35
C PRO A 9 1.45 -21.26 -12.03
N LEU A 10 1.61 -19.93 -12.10
CA LEU A 10 1.83 -19.07 -10.95
C LEU A 10 0.76 -19.38 -9.90
N CYS A 11 1.12 -20.19 -8.90
CA CYS A 11 0.27 -20.47 -7.76
C CYS A 11 0.31 -19.20 -6.91
N LEU A 12 -0.63 -18.30 -7.16
CA LEU A 12 -0.75 -17.06 -6.41
C LEU A 12 -1.00 -17.41 -4.94
N VAL A 13 -0.14 -16.91 -4.05
CA VAL A 13 -0.34 -17.03 -2.61
C VAL A 13 -1.53 -16.17 -2.24
N ARG A 14 -2.62 -16.81 -1.80
CA ARG A 14 -3.81 -16.12 -1.32
C ARG A 14 -3.52 -15.53 0.07
N PRO A 15 -3.63 -14.21 0.28
CA PRO A 15 -3.43 -13.63 1.60
C PRO A 15 -4.53 -14.08 2.56
N ALA A 16 -4.24 -14.02 3.86
CA ALA A 16 -5.25 -14.22 4.88
C ALA A 16 -6.40 -13.19 4.71
N ALA A 17 -7.60 -13.56 5.13
CA ALA A 17 -8.69 -12.61 5.21
C ALA A 17 -8.34 -11.52 6.25
N LEU A 18 -8.69 -10.27 5.96
CA LEU A 18 -8.48 -9.16 6.88
C LEU A 18 -9.21 -9.42 8.21
N PRO A 19 -8.50 -9.53 9.35
CA PRO A 19 -9.14 -9.77 10.64
C PRO A 19 -9.98 -8.57 11.08
N ARG A 20 -10.98 -8.82 11.93
CA ARG A 20 -11.67 -7.75 12.67
C ARG A 20 -10.65 -6.98 13.50
N GLY A 21 -10.66 -5.65 13.46
CA GLY A 21 -9.63 -4.84 14.12
C GLY A 21 -8.29 -4.79 13.39
N GLY A 22 -8.15 -5.45 12.23
CA GLY A 22 -6.89 -5.51 11.49
C GLY A 22 -6.36 -4.13 11.10
N ASN A 23 -5.02 -4.00 11.05
CA ASN A 23 -4.35 -2.79 10.64
C ASN A 23 -4.25 -2.70 9.11
N ILE A 24 -4.64 -1.56 8.56
CA ILE A 24 -4.61 -1.25 7.13
C ILE A 24 -3.60 -0.12 6.90
N ALA A 25 -2.57 -0.36 6.09
CA ALA A 25 -1.64 0.68 5.68
C ALA A 25 -2.20 1.50 4.51
N LEU A 26 -2.10 2.83 4.59
CA LEU A 26 -2.35 3.75 3.48
C LEU A 26 -1.04 4.28 2.91
N VAL A 27 -0.78 3.97 1.63
CA VAL A 27 0.44 4.34 0.91
C VAL A 27 0.13 5.10 -0.38
N SER A 28 1.11 5.82 -0.92
CA SER A 28 0.98 6.57 -2.17
C SER A 28 2.11 6.21 -3.13
N PRO A 29 2.04 5.09 -3.87
CA PRO A 29 3.11 4.68 -4.77
C PRO A 29 3.13 5.51 -6.07
N SER A 30 2.14 6.37 -6.34
CA SER A 30 2.09 7.20 -7.56
C SER A 30 1.99 8.70 -7.23
N ARG A 31 0.77 9.27 -7.22
CA ARG A 31 0.54 10.69 -6.88
C ARG A 31 0.34 10.85 -5.38
N PRO A 32 0.68 12.02 -4.80
CA PRO A 32 0.46 12.29 -3.38
C PRO A 32 -1.02 12.10 -3.02
N GLY A 33 -1.27 11.53 -1.85
CA GLY A 33 -2.61 11.51 -1.28
C GLY A 33 -3.05 12.92 -0.91
N ASP A 34 -4.29 13.26 -1.25
CA ASP A 34 -4.91 14.49 -0.78
C ASP A 34 -5.30 14.35 0.69
N ALA A 35 -4.97 15.34 1.52
CA ALA A 35 -5.18 15.28 2.97
C ALA A 35 -6.65 15.02 3.34
N ALA A 36 -7.59 15.72 2.67
CA ALA A 36 -9.01 15.52 2.94
C ALA A 36 -9.47 14.11 2.56
N SER A 37 -8.95 13.57 1.46
CA SER A 37 -9.24 12.20 1.01
C SER A 37 -8.65 11.13 1.94
N ILE A 38 -7.44 11.33 2.43
CA ILE A 38 -6.83 10.46 3.45
C ILE A 38 -7.67 10.48 4.71
N SER A 39 -8.01 11.65 5.27
CA SER A 39 -8.82 11.76 6.49
C SER A 39 -10.20 11.11 6.34
N ARG A 40 -10.86 11.26 5.18
CA ARG A 40 -12.12 10.57 4.90
C ARG A 40 -11.96 9.05 4.86
N THR A 41 -10.86 8.56 4.29
CA THR A 41 -10.56 7.12 4.19
C THR A 41 -10.29 6.53 5.57
N VAL A 42 -9.48 7.21 6.39
CA VAL A 42 -9.21 6.86 7.79
C VAL A 42 -10.52 6.74 8.55
N ALA A 43 -11.33 7.81 8.59
CA ALA A 43 -12.62 7.80 9.30
C ALA A 43 -13.58 6.72 8.78
N TYR A 44 -13.60 6.45 7.47
CA TYR A 44 -14.45 5.42 6.88
C TYR A 44 -14.08 4.01 7.37
N LEU A 45 -12.79 3.70 7.45
CA LEU A 45 -12.28 2.38 7.85
C LEU A 45 -12.34 2.21 9.37
N GLU A 46 -11.99 3.23 10.14
CA GLU A 46 -12.06 3.22 11.61
C GLU A 46 -13.49 3.04 12.11
N ASN A 47 -14.48 3.70 11.47
CA ASN A 47 -15.90 3.50 11.79
C ASN A 47 -16.41 2.07 11.50
N ARG A 48 -15.63 1.24 10.79
CA ARG A 48 -15.92 -0.18 10.55
C ARG A 48 -15.13 -1.11 11.48
N GLY A 49 -14.38 -0.54 12.42
CA GLY A 49 -13.60 -1.27 13.41
C GLY A 49 -12.26 -1.78 12.88
N TYR A 50 -11.63 -1.07 11.93
CA TYR A 50 -10.24 -1.32 11.52
C TYR A 50 -9.32 -0.23 12.07
N SER A 51 -8.05 -0.55 12.26
CA SER A 51 -7.02 0.44 12.56
C SER A 51 -6.37 0.89 11.25
N VAL A 52 -6.06 2.19 11.11
CA VAL A 52 -5.45 2.72 9.89
C VAL A 52 -4.10 3.32 10.19
N VAL A 53 -3.08 2.87 9.45
CA VAL A 53 -1.71 3.39 9.53
C VAL A 53 -1.42 4.18 8.27
N VAL A 54 -1.38 5.51 8.36
CA VAL A 54 -1.03 6.36 7.24
C VAL A 54 0.50 6.46 7.16
N HIS A 55 1.07 6.02 6.04
CA HIS A 55 2.52 6.15 5.86
C HIS A 55 2.93 7.64 5.92
N PRO A 56 4.01 8.02 6.63
CA PRO A 56 4.39 9.44 6.80
C PRO A 56 4.58 10.21 5.49
N GLN A 57 4.98 9.50 4.43
CA GLN A 57 5.21 10.06 3.09
C GLN A 57 3.99 9.97 2.16
N ALA A 58 2.83 9.51 2.64
CA ALA A 58 1.63 9.34 1.82
C ALA A 58 1.17 10.67 1.16
N SER A 59 1.44 11.80 1.81
CA SER A 59 1.13 13.16 1.32
C SER A 59 2.38 13.91 0.84
N ALA A 60 3.56 13.28 0.82
CA ALA A 60 4.78 13.92 0.36
C ALA A 60 4.65 14.27 -1.13
N THR A 61 5.23 15.41 -1.53
CA THR A 61 5.13 15.88 -2.91
C THR A 61 6.52 16.04 -3.52
N TYR A 62 6.72 15.42 -4.67
CA TYR A 62 7.90 15.55 -5.53
C TYR A 62 7.41 15.74 -6.97
N HIS A 63 7.38 17.00 -7.43
CA HIS A 63 6.64 17.39 -8.64
C HIS A 63 5.19 16.90 -8.59
N TYR A 64 4.75 16.07 -9.55
CA TYR A 64 3.41 15.48 -9.54
C TYR A 64 3.31 14.12 -8.84
N LEU A 65 4.44 13.60 -8.32
CA LEU A 65 4.60 12.29 -7.69
C LEU A 65 4.65 12.39 -6.16
N ALA A 66 4.36 11.27 -5.49
CA ALA A 66 4.39 11.10 -4.04
C ALA A 66 5.80 10.92 -3.45
N GLY A 67 6.82 11.43 -4.13
CA GLY A 67 8.23 11.21 -3.81
C GLY A 67 9.04 10.69 -5.01
N PRO A 68 10.38 10.69 -4.90
CA PRO A 68 11.25 9.96 -5.81
C PRO A 68 10.92 8.45 -5.84
N ASP A 69 11.31 7.77 -6.90
CA ASP A 69 11.00 6.34 -7.13
C ASP A 69 11.37 5.46 -5.93
N ALA A 70 12.58 5.62 -5.40
CA ALA A 70 13.05 4.89 -4.22
C ALA A 70 12.11 5.08 -3.02
N ARG A 71 11.70 6.33 -2.75
CA ARG A 71 10.79 6.63 -1.63
C ARG A 71 9.42 6.03 -1.82
N ARG A 72 8.87 6.02 -3.03
CA ARG A 72 7.56 5.41 -3.31
C ARG A 72 7.61 3.89 -3.19
N ALA A 73 8.73 3.27 -3.60
CA ALA A 73 8.97 1.85 -3.36
C ALA A 73 9.10 1.53 -1.86
N ASP A 74 9.85 2.35 -1.11
CA ASP A 74 10.01 2.21 0.34
C ASP A 74 8.64 2.21 1.05
N GLN A 75 7.71 3.11 0.68
CA GLN A 75 6.36 3.14 1.28
C GLN A 75 5.64 1.79 1.21
N VAL A 76 5.73 1.12 0.05
CA VAL A 76 5.08 -0.16 -0.17
C VAL A 76 5.83 -1.26 0.58
N MET A 77 7.17 -1.25 0.51
CA MET A 77 7.99 -2.27 1.15
C MET A 77 7.91 -2.22 2.66
N GLU A 78 7.97 -1.04 3.27
CA GLU A 78 7.80 -0.86 4.72
C GLU A 78 6.45 -1.43 5.16
N ALA A 79 5.35 -1.06 4.48
CA ALA A 79 4.03 -1.61 4.79
C ALA A 79 3.89 -3.12 4.51
N PHE A 80 4.62 -3.66 3.53
CA PHE A 80 4.57 -5.07 3.16
C PHE A 80 5.38 -5.96 4.14
N THR A 81 6.48 -5.43 4.67
CA THR A 81 7.35 -6.14 5.60
C THR A 81 6.96 -5.98 7.07
N ASP A 82 6.07 -5.03 7.38
CA ASP A 82 5.54 -4.84 8.73
C ASP A 82 4.58 -5.99 9.10
N PRO A 83 4.93 -6.84 10.08
CA PRO A 83 4.09 -7.97 10.46
C PRO A 83 2.76 -7.57 11.11
N ASP A 84 2.63 -6.31 11.55
CA ASP A 84 1.39 -5.79 12.13
C ASP A 84 0.41 -5.30 11.06
N ILE A 85 0.83 -5.14 9.80
CA ILE A 85 -0.02 -4.72 8.69
C ILE A 85 -0.69 -5.92 8.03
N HIS A 86 -2.02 -5.86 7.92
CA HIS A 86 -2.84 -6.96 7.41
C HIS A 86 -3.36 -6.69 5.98
N ALA A 87 -3.39 -5.43 5.55
CA ALA A 87 -3.73 -5.02 4.20
C ALA A 87 -3.06 -3.69 3.84
N ILE A 88 -2.80 -3.49 2.55
CA ILE A 88 -2.25 -2.25 2.00
C ILE A 88 -3.26 -1.67 1.01
N ILE A 89 -3.62 -0.40 1.19
CA ILE A 89 -4.46 0.36 0.26
C ILE A 89 -3.66 1.54 -0.30
N CYS A 90 -3.67 1.68 -1.63
CA CYS A 90 -3.08 2.83 -2.30
C CYS A 90 -4.08 3.99 -2.30
N ASN A 91 -3.68 5.16 -1.77
CA ASN A 91 -4.54 6.33 -1.64
C ASN A 91 -5.18 6.75 -2.98
N ARG A 92 -4.39 6.72 -4.05
CA ARG A 92 -4.82 6.99 -5.42
C ARG A 92 -3.81 6.47 -6.44
N GLY A 93 -4.29 6.21 -7.65
CA GLY A 93 -3.44 5.92 -8.81
C GLY A 93 -2.90 7.18 -9.49
N GLY A 94 -2.35 6.97 -10.69
CA GLY A 94 -1.75 8.00 -11.52
C GLY A 94 -0.63 7.43 -12.38
N TYR A 95 0.37 8.25 -12.68
CA TYR A 95 1.57 7.84 -13.40
C TYR A 95 2.75 7.66 -12.45
N GLY A 96 3.75 6.91 -12.89
CA GLY A 96 5.01 6.70 -12.19
C GLY A 96 4.95 5.63 -11.10
N SER A 97 3.83 4.93 -10.90
CA SER A 97 3.71 3.83 -9.92
C SER A 97 4.82 2.80 -10.06
#